data_AF-A0A0F9M8N5-F1
#
_entry.id   AF-A0A0F9M8N5-F1
#
_cell.length_a   1.000
_cell.length_b   1.000
_cell.length_c   1.000
_cell.angle_alpha   90.00
_cell.angle_beta   90.00
_cell.angle_gamma   90.00
#
_symmetry.space_group_name_H-M   'P 1'
#
loop_
_entity.id
_entity.type
_entity.pdbx_description
1 polymer ?
#
loop_
_entity_poly.entity_id
_entity_poly.type
_entity_poly.pdbx_seq_one_letter_code
_entity_poly.pdbx_strand_id
1 'polypeptide(L)'
;MKSKIIAEPENWKCPICNCTTWKEILKNKYMIPNFKHKLLIVCAECFCGFIYPKPTEEEIKNINHEYWKYEMISNVHKKETEIKNISRINYLKKFIDLNSLETILDIGAGYGNFFDCLNKNKRLTKNIEYFAVEPDYNMKKVLKNLGVKRIYKDIKEINTNKSFSLIILSHILEHTRNPVKFLNKIKKLMDGKTYLFVEIPNLDGFFKEDLGLHTHVFNVKCIKILIKKLEFKVINLTTVGEILENLIKSNSKKYLIQKLFKFLFRINQNLYYYYKIVKKIFFYLKNLSENNNFDIGQMSLDQYGKSRSFIRILLMKDFY
;
A
#
# COMPACT_ATOMS: atom_id res chain seq x y z
N MET A 1 -7.19 -21.87 -17.62
CA MET A 1 -6.81 -22.70 -16.45
C MET A 1 -8.03 -22.83 -15.56
N LYS A 2 -8.59 -24.03 -15.40
CA LYS A 2 -9.71 -24.27 -14.48
C LYS A 2 -9.17 -24.15 -13.05
N SER A 3 -9.59 -23.12 -12.32
CA SER A 3 -9.27 -22.96 -10.89
C SER A 3 -9.93 -24.10 -10.11
N LYS A 4 -9.15 -24.94 -9.43
CA LYS A 4 -9.72 -25.93 -8.51
C LYS A 4 -10.30 -25.20 -7.30
N ILE A 5 -11.54 -25.53 -6.95
CA ILE A 5 -12.15 -25.13 -5.67
C ILE A 5 -11.48 -26.01 -4.62
N ILE A 6 -10.85 -25.40 -3.62
CA ILE A 6 -10.32 -26.10 -2.46
C ILE A 6 -11.35 -25.98 -1.35
N ALA A 7 -11.96 -27.10 -0.98
CA ALA A 7 -12.36 -27.38 0.40
C ALA A 7 -11.17 -28.16 1.00
N GLU A 8 -10.59 -27.94 2.18
CA GLU A 8 -10.89 -27.16 3.40
C GLU A 8 -9.54 -26.92 4.13
N PRO A 9 -9.48 -26.02 5.12
CA PRO A 9 -9.61 -26.52 6.49
C PRO A 9 -10.93 -26.05 7.08
N GLU A 10 -11.69 -27.00 7.61
CA GLU A 10 -12.93 -26.76 8.34
C GLU A 10 -12.73 -25.54 9.24
N ASN A 11 -13.54 -24.49 9.03
CA ASN A 11 -13.58 -23.22 9.78
C ASN A 11 -12.86 -21.98 9.21
N TRP A 12 -12.15 -22.01 8.06
CA TRP A 12 -11.60 -20.76 7.50
C TRP A 12 -12.66 -19.92 6.76
N LYS A 13 -13.41 -19.11 7.52
CA LYS A 13 -14.34 -18.11 6.99
C LYS A 13 -13.59 -16.87 6.51
N CYS A 14 -14.00 -16.31 5.37
CA CYS A 14 -13.46 -15.05 4.90
C CYS A 14 -13.63 -13.98 5.99
N PRO A 15 -12.55 -13.33 6.47
CA PRO A 15 -12.68 -12.37 7.57
C PRO A 15 -13.51 -11.14 7.19
N ILE A 16 -13.67 -10.90 5.88
CA ILE A 16 -14.40 -9.77 5.32
C ILE A 16 -15.90 -10.08 5.20
N CYS A 17 -16.28 -11.15 4.49
CA CYS A 17 -17.69 -11.45 4.16
C CYS A 17 -18.22 -12.75 4.78
N ASN A 18 -17.42 -13.47 5.57
CA ASN A 18 -17.73 -14.76 6.20
C ASN A 18 -17.98 -15.94 5.23
N CYS A 19 -17.92 -15.74 3.91
CA CYS A 19 -17.93 -16.80 2.90
C CYS A 19 -16.89 -17.89 3.20
N THR A 20 -17.27 -19.15 3.03
CA THR A 20 -16.42 -20.34 3.21
C THR A 20 -15.91 -20.90 1.88
N THR A 21 -16.36 -20.35 0.75
CA THR A 21 -15.95 -20.80 -0.58
C THR A 21 -14.73 -20.02 -1.07
N TRP A 22 -13.69 -20.75 -1.46
CA TRP A 22 -12.41 -20.20 -1.87
C TRP A 22 -12.03 -20.67 -3.28
N LYS A 23 -11.45 -19.76 -4.07
CA LYS A 23 -10.81 -20.04 -5.36
C LYS A 23 -9.30 -19.94 -5.17
N GLU A 24 -8.56 -20.96 -5.60
CA GLU A 24 -7.09 -20.91 -5.59
C GLU A 24 -6.58 -20.04 -6.75
N ILE A 25 -5.64 -19.14 -6.46
CA ILE A 25 -4.79 -18.51 -7.48
C ILE A 25 -3.38 -19.10 -7.33
N LEU A 26 -3.13 -20.12 -8.16
CA LEU A 26 -1.86 -20.80 -8.49
C LEU A 26 -0.72 -20.78 -7.46
N LYS A 27 -0.44 -21.99 -6.95
CA LYS A 27 0.76 -22.45 -6.21
C LYS A 27 2.16 -21.94 -6.59
N ASN A 28 2.44 -21.44 -7.79
CA ASN A 28 3.85 -21.23 -8.19
C ASN A 28 4.10 -20.46 -9.51
N LYS A 29 3.24 -19.50 -9.91
CA LYS A 29 3.57 -18.64 -11.08
C LYS A 29 4.30 -17.35 -10.69
N TYR A 30 4.22 -16.99 -9.42
CA TYR A 30 4.76 -15.78 -8.83
C TYR A 30 5.58 -16.22 -7.65
N MET A 31 6.89 -15.98 -7.69
CA MET A 31 7.71 -16.09 -6.49
C MET A 31 7.07 -15.12 -5.50
N ILE A 32 6.47 -15.61 -4.41
CA ILE A 32 6.22 -14.77 -3.25
C ILE A 32 7.51 -14.90 -2.45
N PRO A 33 8.54 -14.06 -2.68
CA PRO A 33 9.91 -14.38 -2.28
C PRO A 33 10.02 -14.60 -0.77
N ASN A 34 9.10 -13.96 -0.03
CA ASN A 34 9.06 -13.91 1.42
C ASN A 34 7.97 -14.81 2.05
N PHE A 35 7.07 -15.43 1.26
CA PHE A 35 6.07 -16.38 1.76
C PHE A 35 6.22 -17.76 1.11
N LYS A 36 7.40 -18.38 1.30
CA LYS A 36 7.68 -19.75 0.83
C LYS A 36 6.60 -20.73 1.32
N HIS A 37 6.17 -21.62 0.42
CA HIS A 37 5.15 -22.66 0.67
C HIS A 37 3.75 -22.14 1.04
N LYS A 38 3.44 -20.86 0.82
CA LYS A 38 2.10 -20.30 1.00
C LYS A 38 1.42 -20.03 -0.35
N LEU A 39 0.10 -19.95 -0.32
CA LEU A 39 -0.81 -19.78 -1.44
C LEU A 39 -1.52 -18.44 -1.33
N LEU A 40 -1.80 -17.80 -2.46
CA LEU A 40 -2.81 -16.77 -2.53
C LEU A 40 -4.17 -17.43 -2.78
N ILE A 41 -5.04 -17.44 -1.78
CA ILE A 41 -6.43 -17.87 -1.96
C ILE A 41 -7.34 -16.65 -2.08
N VAL A 42 -8.40 -16.76 -2.88
CA VAL A 42 -9.33 -15.66 -3.14
C VAL A 42 -10.74 -16.08 -2.78
N CYS A 43 -11.42 -15.25 -1.98
CA CYS A 43 -12.80 -15.49 -1.61
C CYS A 43 -13.70 -15.48 -2.87
N ALA A 44 -14.53 -16.50 -3.04
CA ALA A 44 -15.41 -16.60 -4.20
C ALA A 44 -16.49 -15.52 -4.25
N GLU A 45 -16.84 -14.93 -3.11
CA GLU A 45 -17.88 -13.91 -3.01
C GLU A 45 -17.33 -12.48 -3.08
N CYS A 46 -16.42 -12.10 -2.17
CA CYS A 46 -15.90 -10.74 -2.13
C CYS A 46 -14.64 -10.51 -2.96
N PHE A 47 -14.04 -11.57 -3.50
CA PHE A 47 -12.80 -11.54 -4.27
C PHE A 47 -11.57 -10.97 -3.53
N CYS A 48 -11.63 -10.89 -2.19
CA CYS A 48 -10.45 -10.54 -1.40
C CYS A 48 -9.47 -11.71 -1.44
N GLY A 49 -8.20 -11.43 -1.69
CA GLY A 49 -7.12 -12.40 -1.62
C GLY A 49 -6.46 -12.42 -0.24
N PHE A 50 -5.99 -13.60 0.17
CA PHE A 50 -5.31 -13.84 1.44
C PHE A 50 -4.18 -14.84 1.26
N ILE A 51 -3.09 -14.63 2.01
CA ILE A 51 -2.02 -15.63 2.11
C ILE A 51 -2.45 -16.77 3.03
N TYR A 52 -2.31 -18.00 2.53
CA TYR A 52 -2.68 -19.24 3.19
C TYR A 52 -1.52 -20.28 3.18
N PRO A 53 -1.21 -20.96 4.29
CA PRO A 53 -1.75 -20.77 5.63
C PRO A 53 -1.46 -19.37 6.17
N LYS A 54 -2.30 -18.88 7.08
CA LYS A 54 -2.21 -17.52 7.60
C LYS A 54 -0.87 -17.28 8.30
N PRO A 55 -0.01 -16.36 7.83
CA PRO A 55 1.31 -16.13 8.44
C PRO A 55 1.19 -15.62 9.88
N THR A 56 1.90 -16.23 10.83
CA THR A 56 1.97 -15.84 12.25
C THR A 56 2.42 -14.39 12.43
N GLU A 57 2.19 -13.81 13.63
CA GLU A 57 2.66 -12.44 13.90
C GLU A 57 4.18 -12.33 13.80
N GLU A 58 4.90 -13.37 14.24
CA GLU A 58 6.35 -13.45 14.14
C GLU A 58 6.83 -13.57 12.69
N GLU A 59 6.21 -14.44 11.87
CA GLU A 59 6.50 -14.52 10.44
C GLU A 59 6.33 -13.16 9.77
N ILE A 60 5.21 -12.47 10.01
CA ILE A 60 4.96 -11.13 9.44
C ILE A 60 6.01 -10.12 9.91
N LYS A 61 6.38 -10.14 11.19
CA LYS A 61 7.39 -9.22 11.75
C LYS A 61 8.77 -9.44 11.11
N ASN A 62 9.20 -10.70 10.99
CA ASN A 62 10.49 -11.05 10.40
C ASN A 62 10.55 -10.66 8.93
N ILE A 63 9.50 -11.00 8.19
CA ILE A 63 9.34 -10.68 6.78
C ILE A 63 9.36 -9.16 6.55
N ASN A 64 8.60 -8.39 7.33
CA ASN A 64 8.61 -6.92 7.28
C ASN A 64 10.03 -6.37 7.50
N HIS A 65 10.73 -6.85 8.53
CA HIS A 65 12.08 -6.38 8.85
C HIS A 65 13.09 -6.63 7.71
N GLU A 66 13.01 -7.77 7.01
CA GLU A 66 13.87 -8.05 5.85
C GLU A 66 13.53 -7.19 4.62
N TYR A 67 12.25 -6.97 4.36
CA TYR A 67 11.80 -6.16 3.21
C TYR A 67 12.20 -4.69 3.34
N TRP A 68 12.03 -4.10 4.52
CA TRP A 68 12.43 -2.71 4.74
C TRP A 68 13.93 -2.53 4.54
N LYS A 69 14.77 -3.48 4.98
CA LYS A 69 16.22 -3.45 4.67
C LYS A 69 16.50 -3.42 3.16
N TYR A 70 15.72 -4.14 2.34
CA TYR A 70 15.88 -4.16 0.89
C TYR A 70 15.41 -2.86 0.22
N GLU A 71 14.24 -2.34 0.60
CA GLU A 71 13.73 -1.08 0.05
C GLU A 71 14.63 0.12 0.39
N MET A 72 15.18 0.16 1.61
CA MET A 72 16.12 1.21 2.04
C MET A 72 17.33 1.36 1.11
N ILE A 73 17.81 0.26 0.52
CA ILE A 73 18.96 0.23 -0.41
C ILE A 73 18.57 0.77 -1.79
N SER A 74 17.28 0.66 -2.14
CA SER A 74 16.74 0.99 -3.47
C SER A 74 16.19 2.42 -3.61
N ASN A 75 16.59 3.34 -2.73
CA ASN A 75 16.10 4.73 -2.55
C ASN A 75 16.29 5.68 -3.77
N VAL A 76 15.84 5.23 -4.93
CA VAL A 76 16.02 5.78 -6.28
C VAL A 76 14.81 6.66 -6.69
N HIS A 77 13.75 6.73 -5.89
CA HIS A 77 12.47 7.32 -6.33
C HIS A 77 11.92 8.44 -5.42
N LYS A 78 12.77 9.38 -4.98
CA LYS A 78 12.32 10.57 -4.20
C LYS A 78 11.21 11.34 -4.92
N LYS A 79 11.37 11.61 -6.22
CA LYS A 79 10.41 12.39 -7.03
C LYS A 79 9.05 11.69 -7.19
N GLU A 80 9.04 10.40 -7.51
CA GLU A 80 7.79 9.64 -7.63
C GLU A 80 7.05 9.53 -6.29
N THR A 81 7.80 9.33 -5.21
CA THR A 81 7.26 9.28 -3.85
C THR A 81 6.64 10.62 -3.43
N GLU A 82 7.30 11.72 -3.76
CA GLU A 82 6.78 13.07 -3.56
C GLU A 82 5.48 13.26 -4.34
N ILE A 83 5.45 12.98 -5.65
CA ILE A 83 4.25 13.10 -6.50
C ILE A 83 3.07 12.32 -5.92
N LYS A 84 3.29 11.09 -5.45
CA LYS A 84 2.24 10.27 -4.80
C LYS A 84 1.71 10.95 -3.54
N ASN A 85 2.58 11.47 -2.67
CA ASN A 85 2.16 12.18 -1.46
C ASN A 85 1.46 13.50 -1.75
N ILE A 86 1.90 14.25 -2.78
CA ILE A 86 1.19 15.43 -3.28
C ILE A 86 -0.23 15.05 -3.70
N SER A 87 -0.38 13.96 -4.46
CA SER A 87 -1.69 13.46 -4.88
C SER A 87 -2.60 13.09 -3.70
N ARG A 88 -2.04 12.48 -2.64
CA ARG A 88 -2.79 12.17 -1.40
C ARG A 88 -3.26 13.44 -0.68
N ILE A 89 -2.38 14.43 -0.55
CA ILE A 89 -2.71 15.72 0.09
C ILE A 89 -3.80 16.45 -0.71
N ASN A 90 -3.67 16.51 -2.04
CA ASN A 90 -4.67 17.14 -2.90
C ASN A 90 -6.02 16.41 -2.83
N TYR A 91 -6.01 15.08 -2.73
CA TYR A 91 -7.23 14.30 -2.49
C TYR A 91 -7.89 14.70 -1.15
N LEU A 92 -7.13 14.79 -0.06
CA LEU A 92 -7.68 15.19 1.24
C LEU A 92 -8.28 16.59 1.22
N LYS A 93 -7.60 17.56 0.58
CA LYS A 93 -8.07 18.96 0.46
C LYS A 93 -9.46 19.10 -0.19
N LYS A 94 -9.90 18.11 -0.97
CA LYS A 94 -11.23 18.13 -1.60
C LYS A 94 -12.37 17.86 -0.64
N PHE A 95 -12.08 17.21 0.48
CA PHE A 95 -13.10 16.71 1.40
C PHE A 95 -12.96 17.30 2.80
N ILE A 96 -11.76 17.74 3.17
CA ILE A 96 -11.48 18.28 4.50
C ILE A 96 -10.64 19.55 4.40
N ASP A 97 -10.89 20.50 5.29
CA ASP A 97 -10.00 21.64 5.49
C ASP A 97 -8.75 21.18 6.27
N LEU A 98 -7.62 21.07 5.58
CA LEU A 98 -6.37 20.66 6.21
C LEU A 98 -5.87 21.65 7.28
N ASN A 99 -6.28 22.93 7.21
CA ASN A 99 -5.92 23.92 8.24
C ASN A 99 -6.76 23.77 9.51
N SER A 100 -7.86 23.01 9.48
CA SER A 100 -8.61 22.67 10.69
C SER A 100 -7.92 21.56 11.51
N LEU A 101 -7.06 20.75 10.91
CA LEU A 101 -6.39 19.63 11.56
C LEU A 101 -5.39 20.11 12.62
N GLU A 102 -5.41 19.54 13.81
CA GLU A 102 -4.48 19.88 14.91
C GLU A 102 -3.41 18.81 15.10
N THR A 103 -3.80 17.55 14.92
CA THR A 103 -2.92 16.39 15.16
C THR A 103 -3.08 15.36 14.05
N ILE A 104 -1.98 14.90 13.47
CA ILE A 104 -1.96 13.82 12.48
C ILE A 104 -1.24 12.62 13.09
N LEU A 105 -1.84 11.43 12.97
CA LEU A 105 -1.15 10.16 13.21
C LEU A 105 -0.89 9.46 11.88
N ASP A 106 0.37 9.26 11.55
CA ASP A 106 0.81 8.51 10.37
C ASP A 106 1.35 7.15 10.78
N ILE A 107 0.61 6.10 10.42
CA ILE A 107 0.97 4.74 10.81
C ILE A 107 1.69 4.11 9.63
N GLY A 108 2.92 3.63 9.86
CA GLY A 108 3.83 3.23 8.80
C GLY A 108 4.47 4.42 8.11
N ALA A 109 4.92 5.40 8.89
CA ALA A 109 5.40 6.68 8.37
C ALA A 109 6.66 6.54 7.49
N GLY A 110 7.45 5.47 7.65
CA GLY A 110 8.69 5.26 6.92
C GLY A 110 9.63 6.46 7.03
N TYR A 111 10.01 7.03 5.88
CA TYR A 111 10.85 8.23 5.81
C TYR A 111 10.13 9.56 6.16
N GLY A 112 8.85 9.52 6.51
CA GLY A 112 8.06 10.71 6.82
C GLY A 112 7.71 11.55 5.58
N ASN A 113 7.70 10.95 4.39
CA ASN A 113 7.50 11.66 3.12
C ASN A 113 6.18 12.42 3.06
N PHE A 114 5.11 11.90 3.68
CA PHE A 114 3.84 12.61 3.74
C PHE A 114 3.96 13.91 4.56
N PHE A 115 4.58 13.84 5.74
CA PHE A 115 4.82 15.01 6.59
C PHE A 115 5.74 16.04 5.92
N ASP A 116 6.83 15.55 5.31
CA ASP A 116 7.76 16.38 4.56
C ASP A 116 7.05 17.13 3.41
N CYS A 117 6.16 16.44 2.68
CA CYS A 117 5.35 17.05 1.62
C CYS A 117 4.35 18.09 2.14
N LEU A 118 3.79 17.89 3.34
CA LEU A 118 2.92 18.88 3.99
C LEU A 118 3.69 20.16 4.33
N ASN A 119 4.91 20.01 4.88
CA ASN A 119 5.75 21.11 5.34
C ASN A 119 6.40 21.89 4.18
N LYS A 120 7.11 21.20 3.25
CA LYS A 120 7.90 21.85 2.19
C LYS A 120 7.09 22.70 1.23
N ASN A 121 5.85 22.29 0.96
CA ASN A 121 5.01 22.96 -0.03
C ASN A 121 4.17 24.10 0.56
N LYS A 122 4.44 24.53 1.81
CA LYS A 122 3.63 25.51 2.57
C LYS A 122 2.13 25.23 2.45
N ARG A 123 1.75 23.95 2.45
CA ARG A 123 0.37 23.53 2.18
C ARG A 123 -0.56 23.71 3.36
N LEU A 124 0.03 24.02 4.51
CA LEU A 124 -0.61 24.30 5.77
C LEU A 124 -0.23 25.74 6.16
N THR A 125 -1.22 26.49 6.68
CA THR A 125 -1.01 27.84 7.20
C THR A 125 -0.68 27.85 8.69
N LYS A 126 -0.78 26.69 9.36
CA LYS A 126 -0.46 26.49 10.77
C LYS A 126 0.41 25.25 10.99
N ASN A 127 1.09 25.22 12.13
CA ASN A 127 1.83 24.03 12.57
C ASN A 127 0.85 22.95 13.06
N ILE A 128 0.99 21.75 12.52
CA ILE A 128 0.25 20.56 12.94
C ILE A 128 1.17 19.70 13.81
N GLU A 129 0.64 19.15 14.90
CA GLU A 129 1.38 18.15 15.67
C GLU A 129 1.36 16.80 14.93
N TYR A 130 2.52 16.37 14.46
CA TYR A 130 2.66 15.11 13.74
C TYR A 130 3.15 13.99 14.66
N PHE A 131 2.45 12.87 14.61
CA PHE A 131 2.77 11.65 15.35
C PHE A 131 2.98 10.52 14.34
N ALA A 132 3.88 9.59 14.66
CA ALA A 132 4.18 8.47 13.77
C ALA A 132 4.15 7.14 14.52
N VAL A 133 3.68 6.08 13.86
CA VAL A 133 4.00 4.69 14.24
C VAL A 133 4.99 4.16 13.21
N GLU A 134 6.21 3.89 13.65
CA GLU A 134 7.28 3.36 12.80
C GLU A 134 8.20 2.46 13.62
N PRO A 135 8.12 1.12 13.45
CA PRO A 135 8.94 0.19 14.19
C PRO A 135 10.42 0.23 13.81
N ASP A 136 10.78 0.66 12.58
CA ASP A 136 12.18 0.70 12.15
C ASP A 136 12.97 1.78 12.91
N TYR A 137 14.00 1.33 13.62
CA TYR A 137 14.89 2.20 14.38
C TYR A 137 15.64 3.19 13.49
N ASN A 138 15.99 2.79 12.26
CA ASN A 138 16.71 3.65 11.33
C ASN A 138 15.88 4.88 10.92
N MET A 139 14.56 4.72 10.84
CA MET A 139 13.65 5.81 10.46
C MET A 139 13.44 6.82 11.58
N LYS A 140 13.67 6.44 12.85
CA LYS A 140 13.47 7.34 13.99
C LYS A 140 14.30 8.62 13.90
N LYS A 141 15.55 8.53 13.43
CA LYS A 141 16.41 9.72 13.25
C LYS A 141 15.85 10.64 12.17
N VAL A 142 15.40 10.08 11.06
CA VAL A 142 14.79 10.83 9.94
C VAL A 142 13.52 11.54 10.41
N LEU A 143 12.60 10.84 11.06
CA LEU A 143 11.35 11.38 11.55
C LEU A 143 11.56 12.46 12.63
N LYS A 144 12.52 12.29 13.54
CA LYS A 144 12.90 13.33 14.51
C LYS A 144 13.39 14.60 13.81
N ASN A 145 14.25 14.46 12.81
CA ASN A 145 14.77 15.60 12.05
C ASN A 145 13.69 16.34 11.26
N LEU A 146 12.60 15.66 10.88
CA LEU A 146 11.43 16.29 10.25
C LEU A 146 10.53 17.03 11.25
N GLY A 147 10.76 16.91 12.56
CA GLY A 147 9.96 17.54 13.60
C GLY A 147 8.75 16.70 14.06
N VAL A 148 8.77 15.38 13.85
CA VAL A 148 7.71 14.50 14.38
C VAL A 148 7.72 14.55 15.90
N LYS A 149 6.58 14.92 16.49
CA LYS A 149 6.43 15.17 17.93
C LYS A 149 6.66 13.92 18.77
N ARG A 150 6.12 12.77 18.34
CA ARG A 150 6.33 11.48 19.01
C ARG A 150 6.26 10.33 18.01
N ILE A 151 7.16 9.37 18.18
CA ILE A 151 7.30 8.18 17.35
C ILE A 151 7.08 6.95 18.22
N TYR A 152 6.05 6.17 17.90
CA TYR A 152 5.70 4.90 18.55
C TYR A 152 6.23 3.74 17.72
N LYS A 153 6.58 2.61 18.35
CA LYS A 153 6.96 1.39 17.62
C LYS A 153 5.73 0.59 17.18
N ASP A 154 4.66 0.65 17.95
CA ASP A 154 3.40 -0.07 17.71
C ASP A 154 2.24 0.82 18.13
N ILE A 155 1.10 0.68 17.46
CA ILE A 155 -0.14 1.37 17.82
C ILE A 155 -0.58 1.09 19.26
N LYS A 156 -0.21 -0.07 19.83
CA LYS A 156 -0.47 -0.43 21.23
C LYS A 156 0.23 0.49 22.24
N GLU A 157 1.30 1.16 21.86
CA GLU A 157 2.02 2.12 22.72
C GLU A 157 1.30 3.47 22.83
N ILE A 158 0.28 3.69 21.99
CA ILE A 158 -0.51 4.92 21.99
C ILE A 158 -1.51 4.83 23.14
N ASN A 159 -1.06 5.30 24.31
CA ASN A 159 -1.90 5.48 25.49
C ASN A 159 -2.19 6.97 25.68
N THR A 160 -3.23 7.47 25.02
CA THR A 160 -3.65 8.87 25.12
C THR A 160 -5.17 8.95 25.20
N ASN A 161 -5.66 9.82 26.09
CA ASN A 161 -7.08 10.18 26.17
C ASN A 161 -7.51 11.13 25.03
N LYS A 162 -6.56 11.57 24.20
CA LYS A 162 -6.81 12.46 23.04
C LYS A 162 -6.92 11.64 21.76
N SER A 163 -7.94 11.95 20.96
CA SER A 163 -8.08 11.43 19.59
C SER A 163 -7.27 12.27 18.61
N PHE A 164 -7.00 11.73 17.42
CA PHE A 164 -6.27 12.45 16.38
C PHE A 164 -7.24 13.11 15.39
N SER A 165 -7.00 14.33 14.92
CA SER A 165 -7.85 14.92 13.87
C SER A 165 -7.81 14.19 12.52
N LEU A 166 -6.66 13.59 12.16
CA LEU A 166 -6.51 12.75 10.97
C LEU A 166 -5.57 11.57 11.27
N ILE A 167 -5.98 10.38 10.86
CA ILE A 167 -5.17 9.16 10.88
C ILE A 167 -4.90 8.72 9.44
N ILE A 168 -3.66 8.36 9.14
CA ILE A 168 -3.20 7.96 7.81
C ILE A 168 -2.76 6.50 7.83
N LEU A 169 -3.29 5.72 6.88
CA LEU A 169 -2.92 4.34 6.58
C LEU A 169 -2.60 4.23 5.08
N SER A 170 -1.37 4.60 4.70
CA SER A 170 -0.90 4.47 3.31
C SER A 170 -0.03 3.23 3.18
N HIS A 171 -0.50 2.23 2.42
CA HIS A 171 0.22 0.98 2.19
C HIS A 171 0.52 0.16 3.45
N ILE A 172 -0.44 0.10 4.38
CA ILE A 172 -0.28 -0.64 5.64
C ILE A 172 -1.32 -1.74 5.81
N LEU A 173 -2.57 -1.47 5.43
CA LEU A 173 -3.67 -2.40 5.71
C LEU A 173 -3.45 -3.77 5.04
N GLU A 174 -2.82 -3.80 3.86
CA GLU A 174 -2.47 -5.01 3.10
C GLU A 174 -1.39 -5.88 3.76
N HIS A 175 -0.62 -5.31 4.67
CA HIS A 175 0.40 -6.00 5.46
C HIS A 175 -0.12 -6.48 6.82
N THR A 176 -1.34 -6.11 7.21
CA THR A 176 -1.88 -6.48 8.53
C THR A 176 -2.28 -7.95 8.58
N ARG A 177 -2.01 -8.64 9.70
CA ARG A 177 -2.48 -10.02 9.90
C ARG A 177 -4.01 -10.14 9.91
N ASN A 178 -4.71 -9.12 10.39
CA ASN A 178 -6.17 -9.10 10.48
C ASN A 178 -6.69 -7.67 10.31
N PRO A 179 -7.17 -7.28 9.12
CA PRO A 179 -7.59 -5.91 8.84
C PRO A 179 -8.79 -5.47 9.68
N VAL A 180 -9.70 -6.39 10.01
CA VAL A 180 -10.86 -6.11 10.88
C VAL A 180 -10.38 -5.73 12.29
N LYS A 181 -9.52 -6.58 12.90
CA LYS A 181 -8.97 -6.29 14.24
C LYS A 181 -8.11 -5.03 14.23
N PHE A 182 -7.34 -4.81 13.17
CA PHE A 182 -6.48 -3.64 13.04
C PHE A 182 -7.29 -2.34 12.97
N LEU A 183 -8.27 -2.26 12.05
CA LEU A 183 -9.14 -1.09 11.92
C LEU A 183 -9.99 -0.86 13.18
N ASN A 184 -10.40 -1.90 13.90
CA ASN A 184 -11.05 -1.73 15.20
C ASN A 184 -10.13 -1.08 16.25
N LYS A 185 -8.82 -1.34 16.23
CA LYS A 185 -7.87 -0.61 17.09
C LYS A 185 -7.77 0.86 16.66
N ILE A 186 -7.76 1.12 15.36
CA ILE A 186 -7.76 2.49 14.81
C ILE A 186 -9.02 3.24 15.26
N LYS A 187 -10.22 2.63 15.20
CA LYS A 187 -11.48 3.24 15.69
C LYS A 187 -11.43 3.69 17.15
N LYS A 188 -10.56 3.10 17.99
CA LYS A 188 -10.37 3.51 19.39
C LYS A 188 -9.56 4.81 19.52
N LEU A 189 -8.79 5.16 18.51
CA LEU A 189 -8.03 6.43 18.42
C LEU A 189 -8.82 7.55 17.74
N MET A 190 -10.08 7.26 17.37
CA MET A 190 -10.97 8.17 16.64
C MET A 190 -12.13 8.65 17.51
N ASP A 191 -12.39 9.95 17.44
CA ASP A 191 -13.61 10.60 17.90
C ASP A 191 -14.60 10.89 16.74
N GLY A 192 -15.64 11.67 17.02
CA GLY A 192 -16.68 12.12 16.08
C GLY A 192 -16.20 13.01 14.94
N LYS A 193 -15.01 13.59 15.06
CA LYS A 193 -14.44 14.55 14.11
C LYS A 193 -13.18 14.02 13.43
N THR A 194 -12.70 12.84 13.85
CA THR A 194 -11.50 12.22 13.33
C THR A 194 -11.74 11.65 11.93
N TYR A 195 -10.88 12.05 11.00
CA TYR A 195 -10.81 11.44 9.68
C TYR A 195 -9.82 10.27 9.66
N LEU A 196 -10.17 9.21 8.94
CA LEU A 196 -9.26 8.11 8.62
C LEU A 196 -9.07 8.06 7.11
N PHE A 197 -7.86 8.35 6.66
CA PHE A 197 -7.44 8.19 5.27
C PHE A 197 -6.74 6.85 5.09
N VAL A 198 -7.20 6.07 4.10
CA VAL A 198 -6.61 4.77 3.74
C VAL A 198 -6.29 4.79 2.25
N GLU A 199 -5.04 4.42 1.91
CA GLU A 199 -4.65 4.12 0.53
C GLU A 199 -3.99 2.75 0.47
N ILE A 200 -4.47 1.90 -0.43
CA ILE A 200 -4.03 0.51 -0.58
C ILE A 200 -3.98 0.09 -2.05
N PRO A 201 -3.16 -0.90 -2.42
CA PRO A 201 -3.19 -1.52 -3.74
C PRO A 201 -4.57 -2.11 -4.06
N ASN A 202 -4.96 -2.01 -5.33
CA ASN A 202 -6.17 -2.61 -5.88
C ASN A 202 -5.76 -3.78 -6.78
N LEU A 203 -6.17 -5.01 -6.42
CA LEU A 203 -5.99 -6.23 -7.22
C LEU A 203 -4.54 -6.57 -7.58
N ASP A 204 -3.56 -6.15 -6.78
CA ASP A 204 -2.17 -6.22 -7.20
C ASP A 204 -1.59 -7.63 -7.33
N GLY A 205 -2.06 -8.59 -6.56
CA GLY A 205 -1.76 -10.01 -6.76
C GLY A 205 -2.27 -10.63 -8.07
N PHE A 206 -3.05 -9.90 -8.86
CA PHE A 206 -3.56 -10.37 -10.16
C PHE A 206 -2.70 -9.92 -11.35
N PHE A 207 -1.89 -8.87 -11.19
CA PHE A 207 -1.11 -8.31 -12.30
C PHE A 207 0.36 -8.09 -11.97
N LYS A 208 0.77 -8.07 -10.70
CA LYS A 208 2.19 -8.04 -10.33
C LYS A 208 2.80 -9.43 -10.39
N GLU A 209 4.05 -9.49 -10.85
CA GLU A 209 4.84 -10.74 -10.85
C GLU A 209 5.31 -11.12 -9.42
N ASP A 210 5.40 -10.14 -8.53
CA ASP A 210 5.78 -10.28 -7.14
C ASP A 210 4.73 -9.56 -6.28
N LEU A 211 4.10 -10.30 -5.37
CA LEU A 211 3.11 -9.77 -4.43
C LEU A 211 3.79 -9.04 -3.25
N GLY A 212 5.12 -9.10 -3.17
CA GLY A 212 5.89 -8.56 -2.07
C GLY A 212 5.46 -9.20 -0.75
N LEU A 213 5.16 -8.33 0.22
CA LEU A 213 4.72 -8.74 1.56
C LEU A 213 3.22 -8.63 1.81
N HIS A 214 2.43 -8.48 0.76
CA HIS A 214 0.99 -8.27 0.94
C HIS A 214 0.33 -9.56 1.40
N THR A 215 -0.05 -9.56 2.67
CA THR A 215 -0.85 -10.63 3.28
C THR A 215 -2.30 -10.64 2.75
N HIS A 216 -2.74 -9.51 2.20
CA HIS A 216 -4.08 -9.29 1.66
C HIS A 216 -4.01 -8.67 0.26
N VAL A 217 -4.83 -9.16 -0.66
CA VAL A 217 -5.07 -8.53 -1.96
C VAL A 217 -6.47 -7.95 -1.97
N PHE A 218 -6.55 -6.63 -1.85
CA PHE A 218 -7.83 -5.93 -1.77
C PHE A 218 -8.40 -5.58 -3.13
N ASN A 219 -9.71 -5.39 -3.17
CA ASN A 219 -10.44 -4.81 -4.28
C ASN A 219 -11.58 -3.94 -3.74
N VAL A 220 -12.16 -3.11 -4.60
CA VAL A 220 -13.23 -2.18 -4.20
C VAL A 220 -14.42 -2.90 -3.53
N LYS A 221 -14.81 -4.09 -4.00
CA LYS A 221 -15.95 -4.85 -3.44
C LYS A 221 -15.67 -5.29 -2.00
N CYS A 222 -14.54 -5.95 -1.75
CA CYS A 222 -14.25 -6.41 -0.39
C CYS A 222 -14.01 -5.25 0.58
N ILE A 223 -13.45 -4.13 0.11
CA ILE A 223 -13.30 -2.91 0.91
C ILE A 223 -14.66 -2.33 1.31
N LYS A 224 -15.62 -2.24 0.37
CA LYS A 224 -16.98 -1.80 0.71
C LYS A 224 -17.62 -2.68 1.78
N ILE A 225 -17.45 -4.01 1.68
CA ILE A 225 -17.95 -4.95 2.69
C ILE A 225 -17.24 -4.74 4.03
N LEU A 226 -15.91 -4.58 4.04
CA LEU A 226 -15.12 -4.37 5.25
C LEU A 226 -15.53 -3.09 5.99
N ILE A 227 -15.65 -1.98 5.27
CA ILE A 227 -16.06 -0.67 5.82
C ILE A 227 -17.47 -0.77 6.42
N LYS A 228 -18.41 -1.38 5.67
CA LYS A 228 -19.79 -1.58 6.16
C LYS A 228 -19.81 -2.44 7.42
N LYS A 229 -19.06 -3.55 7.44
CA LYS A 229 -18.94 -4.46 8.59
C LYS A 229 -18.36 -3.77 9.84
N LEU A 230 -17.55 -2.74 9.64
CA LEU A 230 -16.91 -1.98 10.70
C LEU A 230 -17.66 -0.68 11.04
N GLU A 231 -18.82 -0.43 10.43
CA GLU A 231 -19.65 0.74 10.73
C GLU A 231 -18.81 2.03 10.68
N PHE A 232 -18.17 2.24 9.54
CA PHE A 232 -17.53 3.51 9.21
C PHE A 232 -18.47 4.31 8.32
N LYS A 233 -18.61 5.61 8.63
CA LYS A 233 -19.19 6.58 7.71
C LYS A 233 -18.19 6.84 6.57
N VAL A 234 -18.63 6.62 5.34
CA VAL A 234 -17.80 6.87 4.13
C VAL A 234 -18.00 8.30 3.68
N ILE A 235 -16.93 9.10 3.71
CA ILE A 235 -16.92 10.42 3.06
C ILE A 235 -16.68 10.24 1.57
N ASN A 236 -15.67 9.45 1.23
CA ASN A 236 -15.35 9.16 -0.16
C ASN A 236 -14.66 7.79 -0.29
N LEU A 237 -14.95 7.08 -1.38
CA LEU A 237 -14.24 5.88 -1.79
C LEU A 237 -13.99 5.96 -3.28
N THR A 238 -12.73 5.81 -3.67
CA THR A 238 -12.36 5.90 -5.07
C THR A 238 -11.11 5.08 -5.42
N THR A 239 -10.69 5.13 -6.67
CA THR A 239 -9.47 4.50 -7.19
C THR A 239 -8.59 5.50 -7.95
N VAL A 240 -7.28 5.28 -7.92
CA VAL A 240 -6.28 6.19 -8.50
C VAL A 240 -5.09 5.41 -9.07
N GLY A 241 -4.30 6.07 -9.90
CA GLY A 241 -3.09 5.52 -10.51
C GLY A 241 -3.34 4.95 -11.90
N GLU A 242 -2.41 4.11 -12.35
CA GLU A 242 -2.43 3.53 -13.69
C GLU A 242 -3.61 2.56 -13.85
N ILE A 243 -4.17 2.51 -15.05
CA ILE A 243 -5.22 1.54 -15.41
C ILE A 243 -4.62 0.13 -15.35
N LEU A 244 -5.32 -0.79 -14.67
CA LEU A 244 -4.92 -2.17 -14.47
C LEU A 244 -4.66 -2.91 -15.79
N GLU A 245 -5.46 -2.65 -16.83
CA GLU A 245 -5.24 -3.22 -18.15
C GLU A 245 -3.88 -2.81 -18.74
N ASN A 246 -3.46 -1.57 -18.53
CA ASN A 246 -2.17 -1.06 -18.99
C ASN A 246 -1.03 -1.71 -18.20
N LEU A 247 -1.21 -1.89 -16.88
CA LEU A 247 -0.27 -2.63 -16.04
C LEU A 247 -0.13 -4.10 -16.47
N ILE A 248 -1.24 -4.76 -16.80
CA ILE A 248 -1.23 -6.14 -17.31
C ILE A 248 -0.50 -6.21 -18.65
N LYS A 249 -0.80 -5.29 -19.59
CA LYS A 249 -0.14 -5.21 -20.91
C LYS A 249 1.35 -4.90 -20.81
N SER A 250 1.76 -4.03 -19.88
CA SER A 250 3.17 -3.69 -19.70
C SER A 250 3.94 -4.84 -19.06
N ASN A 251 3.36 -5.54 -18.07
CA ASN A 251 3.97 -6.72 -17.46
C ASN A 251 4.04 -7.90 -18.43
N SER A 252 3.05 -8.12 -19.30
CA SER A 252 3.15 -9.17 -20.33
C SER A 252 4.28 -8.91 -21.32
N LYS A 253 4.48 -7.65 -21.74
CA LYS A 253 5.64 -7.24 -22.55
C LYS A 253 6.97 -7.45 -21.81
N LYS A 254 7.07 -7.01 -20.55
CA LYS A 254 8.27 -7.23 -19.71
C LYS A 254 8.56 -8.72 -19.56
N TYR A 255 7.55 -9.54 -19.31
CA TYR A 255 7.68 -10.99 -19.22
C TYR A 255 8.20 -11.62 -20.52
N LEU A 256 7.66 -11.18 -21.67
CA LEU A 256 8.11 -11.64 -22.99
C LEU A 256 9.58 -11.28 -23.22
N ILE A 257 9.96 -10.05 -22.89
CA ILE A 257 11.34 -9.55 -22.95
C ILE A 257 12.26 -10.34 -22.02
N GLN A 258 11.85 -10.59 -20.77
CA GLN A 258 12.61 -11.41 -19.82
C GLN A 258 12.78 -12.85 -20.32
N LYS A 259 11.75 -13.44 -20.93
CA LYS A 259 11.82 -14.77 -21.55
C LYS A 259 12.78 -14.79 -22.73
N LEU A 260 12.71 -13.80 -23.61
CA LEU A 260 13.62 -13.65 -24.73
C LEU A 260 15.06 -13.53 -24.24
N PHE A 261 15.31 -12.72 -23.20
CA PHE A 261 16.64 -12.61 -22.59
C PHE A 261 17.09 -13.90 -21.89
N LYS A 262 16.21 -14.64 -21.21
CA LYS A 262 16.54 -15.96 -20.64
C LYS A 262 16.81 -17.01 -21.71
N PHE A 263 16.15 -16.92 -22.86
CA PHE A 263 16.42 -17.76 -24.02
C PHE A 263 17.79 -17.41 -24.62
N LEU A 264 18.07 -16.12 -24.85
CA LEU A 264 19.38 -15.63 -25.30
C LEU A 264 20.51 -15.98 -24.30
N PHE A 265 20.23 -15.98 -23.01
CA PHE A 265 21.13 -16.43 -21.94
C PHE A 265 21.54 -17.90 -22.09
N ARG A 266 20.63 -18.78 -22.53
CA ARG A 266 20.95 -20.20 -22.80
C ARG A 266 21.86 -20.36 -24.02
N ILE A 267 21.96 -19.34 -24.87
CA ILE A 267 22.71 -19.37 -26.13
C ILE A 267 24.10 -18.71 -25.95
N ASN A 268 24.30 -17.75 -25.03
CA ASN A 268 25.62 -17.15 -24.79
C ASN A 268 25.75 -16.46 -23.41
N GLN A 269 26.76 -16.83 -22.60
CA GLN A 269 27.00 -16.23 -21.28
C GLN A 269 27.48 -14.77 -21.35
N ASN A 270 28.15 -14.36 -22.43
CA ASN A 270 28.64 -12.99 -22.62
C ASN A 270 27.51 -11.95 -22.76
N LEU A 271 26.31 -12.36 -23.15
CA LEU A 271 25.14 -11.49 -23.26
C LEU A 271 24.63 -10.96 -21.90
N TYR A 272 24.94 -11.62 -20.79
CA TYR A 272 24.54 -11.16 -19.45
C TYR A 272 25.29 -9.89 -19.01
N TYR A 273 26.58 -9.79 -19.36
CA TYR A 273 27.39 -8.60 -19.12
C TYR A 273 26.84 -7.40 -19.91
N TYR A 274 26.52 -7.62 -21.19
CA TYR A 274 25.84 -6.63 -22.03
C TYR A 274 24.44 -6.28 -21.52
N TYR A 275 23.66 -7.23 -20.98
CA TYR A 275 22.37 -6.94 -20.37
C TYR A 275 22.51 -6.03 -19.14
N LYS A 276 23.50 -6.24 -18.27
CA LYS A 276 23.77 -5.33 -17.14
C LYS A 276 24.09 -3.92 -17.65
N ILE A 277 24.89 -3.81 -18.71
CA ILE A 277 25.26 -2.53 -19.32
C ILE A 277 24.04 -1.87 -19.99
N VAL A 278 23.31 -2.57 -20.84
CA VAL A 278 22.11 -2.07 -21.52
C VAL A 278 21.03 -1.70 -20.51
N LYS A 279 20.81 -2.50 -19.45
CA LYS A 279 19.86 -2.15 -18.39
C LYS A 279 20.29 -0.89 -17.63
N LYS A 280 21.60 -0.70 -17.41
CA LYS A 280 22.16 0.50 -16.78
C LYS A 280 22.07 1.73 -17.70
N ILE A 281 22.31 1.55 -19.00
CA ILE A 281 22.15 2.58 -20.04
C ILE A 281 20.68 2.96 -20.21
N PHE A 282 19.77 2.00 -20.33
CA PHE A 282 18.33 2.23 -20.45
C PHE A 282 17.76 2.89 -19.20
N PHE A 283 18.26 2.51 -18.03
CA PHE A 283 17.97 3.18 -16.76
C PHE A 283 18.47 4.64 -16.76
N TYR A 284 19.69 4.88 -17.26
CA TYR A 284 20.27 6.22 -17.35
C TYR A 284 19.57 7.10 -18.39
N LEU A 285 19.23 6.56 -19.56
CA LEU A 285 18.49 7.24 -20.63
C LEU A 285 17.05 7.57 -20.21
N LYS A 286 16.38 6.66 -19.49
CA LYS A 286 15.06 6.93 -18.90
C LYS A 286 15.12 8.09 -17.90
N ASN A 287 16.19 8.17 -17.10
CA ASN A 287 16.39 9.26 -16.14
C ASN A 287 16.86 10.58 -16.79
N LEU A 288 17.57 10.54 -17.92
CA LEU A 288 17.95 11.72 -18.71
C LEU A 288 16.74 12.36 -19.41
N SER A 289 15.72 11.57 -19.75
CA SER A 289 14.48 12.07 -20.38
C SER A 289 13.48 12.71 -19.40
N GLU A 290 13.77 12.71 -18.09
CA GLU A 290 12.89 13.29 -17.06
C GLU A 290 13.27 14.73 -16.64
N ASN A 291 13.95 15.47 -17.52
CA ASN A 291 14.05 16.94 -17.46
C ASN A 291 12.82 17.64 -18.05
N ASN A 292 11.63 17.09 -17.79
CA ASN A 292 10.39 17.82 -18.02
C ASN A 292 10.12 18.66 -16.77
N ASN A 293 10.06 19.98 -16.96
CA ASN A 293 9.43 20.91 -16.02
C ASN A 293 8.02 20.39 -15.73
N PHE A 294 7.88 19.63 -14.64
CA PHE A 294 6.60 19.12 -14.19
C PHE A 294 5.84 20.30 -13.58
N ASP A 295 4.84 20.79 -14.31
CA ASP A 295 3.93 21.79 -13.77
C ASP A 295 2.99 21.11 -12.75
N ILE A 296 3.39 21.21 -11.49
CA ILE A 296 2.69 20.66 -10.31
C ILE A 296 1.28 21.25 -10.17
N GLY A 297 0.99 22.38 -10.84
CA GLY A 297 -0.26 23.13 -10.77
C GLY A 297 -1.48 22.46 -11.40
N GLN A 298 -1.32 21.45 -12.27
CA GLN A 298 -2.43 20.86 -13.04
C GLN A 298 -2.78 19.40 -12.72
N MET A 299 -2.28 18.80 -11.63
CA MET A 299 -2.63 17.42 -11.26
C MET A 299 -4.09 17.28 -10.73
N SER A 300 -5.06 17.40 -11.63
CA SER A 300 -6.46 16.99 -11.44
C SER A 300 -6.66 15.56 -12.00
N LEU A 301 -6.10 14.55 -11.32
CA LEU A 301 -6.18 13.14 -11.72
C LEU A 301 -7.50 12.43 -11.36
N ASP A 302 -8.58 13.17 -11.16
CA ASP A 302 -9.78 12.66 -10.51
C ASP A 302 -10.96 12.59 -11.48
N GLN A 303 -11.10 11.44 -12.14
CA GLN A 303 -12.36 10.77 -12.48
C GLN A 303 -12.10 9.28 -12.76
N TYR A 304 -13.08 8.43 -12.40
CA TYR A 304 -12.86 7.21 -11.62
C TYR A 304 -13.32 5.90 -12.29
N GLY A 305 -12.67 4.78 -11.96
CA GLY A 305 -13.07 3.44 -12.42
C GLY A 305 -12.43 2.32 -11.59
N LYS A 306 -13.14 1.20 -11.35
CA LYS A 306 -12.67 0.06 -10.53
C LYS A 306 -11.37 -0.59 -11.01
N SER A 307 -10.86 -0.17 -12.17
CA SER A 307 -9.71 -0.68 -12.89
C SER A 307 -8.45 0.17 -12.73
N ARG A 308 -8.24 0.91 -11.63
CA ARG A 308 -6.95 1.60 -11.36
C ARG A 308 -6.15 0.92 -10.24
N SER A 309 -4.85 1.19 -10.18
CA SER A 309 -3.87 0.46 -9.35
C SER A 309 -4.02 0.61 -7.83
N PHE A 310 -4.66 1.67 -7.34
CA PHE A 310 -4.84 1.92 -5.90
C PHE A 310 -6.29 2.25 -5.56
N ILE A 311 -6.69 1.96 -4.33
CA ILE A 311 -7.96 2.37 -3.71
C ILE A 311 -7.65 3.46 -2.69
N ARG A 312 -8.39 4.57 -2.74
CA ARG A 312 -8.39 5.63 -1.73
C ARG A 312 -9.73 5.66 -1.02
N ILE A 313 -9.67 5.83 0.29
CA ILE A 313 -10.85 5.85 1.13
C ILE A 313 -10.66 6.93 2.18
N LEU A 314 -11.67 7.76 2.36
CA LEU A 314 -11.76 8.70 3.46
C LEU A 314 -12.98 8.34 4.31
N LEU A 315 -12.73 8.07 5.58
CA LEU A 315 -13.70 7.55 6.54
C LEU A 315 -13.82 8.45 7.76
N MET A 316 -14.96 8.38 8.43
CA MET A 316 -15.15 8.80 9.81
C MET A 316 -15.77 7.65 10.60
N LYS A 317 -15.62 7.70 11.92
CA LYS A 317 -16.32 6.77 12.80
C LYS A 317 -17.82 7.07 12.76
N ASP A 318 -18.62 6.02 12.57
CA ASP A 318 -20.07 6.14 12.69
C ASP A 318 -20.44 6.10 14.18
N PHE A 319 -21.32 7.01 14.61
CA PHE A 319 -21.77 7.15 16.01
C PHE A 319 -23.27 6.86 16.17
N TYR A 320 -23.94 6.50 15.08
CA TYR A 320 -25.38 6.22 15.05
C TYR A 320 -25.68 4.76 15.31
#